data_AF-A0A969KIF9-F1
#
_entry.id   AF-A0A969KIF9-F1
#
_cell.length_a   1.000
_cell.length_b   1.000
_cell.length_c   1.000
_cell.angle_alpha   90.00
_cell.angle_beta   90.00
_cell.angle_gamma   90.00
#
_symmetry.space_group_name_H-M   'P 1'
#
loop_
_entity.id
_entity.type
_entity.pdbx_description
1 polymer ?
#
loop_
_entity_poly.entity_id
_entity_poly.type
_entity_poly.pdbx_seq_one_letter_code
_entity_poly.pdbx_strand_id
1 'polypeptide(L)'
;MKVTKLIILLSPLLISINLIAQTPIQSAIITNVPGVTKSYNQTGWTGVGCQSNTFSSSTTYNIQFGQGNNRRVDAIVFGGQTYNFANTAGQVKIRRNTSTGRVDYNPFFENTSFDGTNLIIAGDYAATSEEALNSRYINRGVDAIFLCTNIRRWDYIFNSSFIVSSNTDLTQTGFPIFERGGNDYFKAAAITGL
;
A
#
# COMPACT_ATOMS: atom_id res chain seq x y z
N MET A 1 -19.61 -26.96 65.35
CA MET A 1 -19.57 -26.81 63.87
C MET A 1 -18.60 -25.70 63.50
N LYS A 2 -17.44 -26.04 62.91
CA LYS A 2 -16.50 -25.06 62.35
C LYS A 2 -16.80 -24.90 60.85
N VAL A 3 -17.11 -23.68 60.42
CA VAL A 3 -17.34 -23.36 59.02
C VAL A 3 -16.05 -22.81 58.44
N THR A 4 -15.38 -23.59 57.60
CA THR A 4 -14.19 -23.15 56.87
C THR A 4 -14.64 -22.41 55.61
N LYS A 5 -14.36 -21.10 55.52
CA LYS A 5 -14.64 -20.32 54.31
C LYS A 5 -13.49 -20.48 53.33
N LEU A 6 -13.80 -21.03 52.15
CA LEU A 6 -12.90 -21.09 51.00
C LEU A 6 -12.93 -19.72 50.29
N ILE A 7 -11.81 -19.00 50.30
CA ILE A 7 -11.64 -17.77 49.52
C ILE A 7 -10.99 -18.19 48.19
N ILE A 8 -11.77 -18.14 47.11
CA ILE A 8 -11.26 -18.32 45.75
C ILE A 8 -10.73 -16.95 45.29
N LEU A 9 -9.41 -16.80 45.22
CA LEU A 9 -8.78 -15.68 44.53
C LEU A 9 -8.92 -15.89 43.01
N LEU A 10 -9.91 -15.22 42.39
CA LEU A 10 -9.87 -14.98 40.95
C LEU A 10 -8.79 -13.93 40.69
N SER A 11 -7.63 -14.37 40.19
CA SER A 11 -6.64 -13.45 39.64
C SER A 11 -7.15 -12.94 38.30
N PRO A 12 -7.44 -11.63 38.12
CA PRO A 12 -7.80 -11.12 36.82
C PRO A 12 -6.59 -11.25 35.90
N LEU A 13 -6.75 -12.05 34.85
CA LEU A 13 -5.81 -12.09 33.73
C LEU A 13 -5.87 -10.71 33.04
N LEU A 14 -4.96 -9.83 33.40
CA LEU A 14 -4.74 -8.55 32.71
C LEU A 14 -4.18 -8.86 31.33
N ILE A 15 -5.07 -8.98 30.34
CA ILE A 15 -4.71 -8.97 28.92
C ILE A 15 -4.29 -7.53 28.60
N SER A 16 -2.98 -7.25 28.66
CA SER A 16 -2.43 -6.01 28.13
C SER A 16 -2.50 -6.06 26.60
N ILE A 17 -3.56 -5.48 26.06
CA ILE A 17 -3.62 -5.14 24.64
C ILE A 17 -2.65 -3.98 24.42
N ASN A 18 -1.39 -4.30 24.12
CA ASN A 18 -0.46 -3.33 23.54
C ASN A 18 -1.02 -2.98 22.15
N LEU A 19 -1.79 -1.91 22.08
CA LEU A 19 -2.12 -1.26 20.82
C LEU A 19 -0.81 -0.69 20.28
N ILE A 20 -0.12 -1.44 19.43
CA ILE A 20 1.04 -0.93 18.70
C ILE A 20 0.50 0.16 17.78
N ALA A 21 0.68 1.42 18.20
CA ALA A 21 0.41 2.55 17.34
C ALA A 21 1.32 2.45 16.10
N GLN A 22 0.78 2.78 14.93
CA GLN A 22 1.59 2.92 13.74
C GLN A 22 2.72 3.90 14.04
N THR A 23 3.95 3.51 13.76
CA THR A 23 5.11 4.38 14.02
C THR A 23 5.61 4.93 12.69
N PRO A 24 5.74 6.27 12.56
CA PRO A 24 6.25 6.87 11.34
C PRO A 24 7.65 6.35 11.00
N ILE A 25 7.86 6.01 9.73
CA ILE A 25 9.20 5.77 9.20
C ILE A 25 9.99 7.09 9.19
N GLN A 26 11.29 7.05 9.49
CA GLN A 26 12.13 8.26 9.47
C GLN A 26 12.51 8.63 8.04
N SER A 27 12.89 7.65 7.23
CA SER A 27 13.20 7.84 5.82
C SER A 27 13.15 6.51 5.05
N ALA A 28 13.19 6.59 3.72
CA ALA A 28 13.37 5.45 2.83
C ALA A 28 14.67 5.62 2.03
N ILE A 29 15.41 4.53 1.86
CA ILE A 29 16.56 4.44 0.96
C ILE A 29 16.02 4.08 -0.43
N ILE A 30 16.17 5.00 -1.38
CA ILE A 30 15.57 4.92 -2.71
C ILE A 30 16.64 4.71 -3.77
N THR A 31 16.43 3.70 -4.61
CA THR A 31 17.17 3.51 -5.87
C THR A 31 16.31 3.95 -7.04
N ASN A 32 16.88 4.80 -7.90
CA ASN A 32 16.26 5.19 -9.15
C ASN A 32 16.51 4.11 -10.21
N VAL A 33 15.45 3.50 -10.71
CA VAL A 33 15.50 2.49 -11.78
C VAL A 33 14.90 3.11 -13.04
N PRO A 34 15.59 3.14 -14.18
CA PRO A 34 15.06 3.72 -15.42
C PRO A 34 13.68 3.16 -15.77
N GLY A 35 12.78 4.03 -16.21
CA GLY A 35 11.44 3.66 -16.62
C GLY A 35 11.39 2.93 -17.96
N VAL A 36 10.38 2.09 -18.15
CA VAL A 36 9.99 1.48 -19.41
C VAL A 36 8.99 2.39 -20.10
N THR A 37 9.43 3.01 -21.19
CA THR A 37 8.61 3.95 -21.95
C THR A 37 7.37 3.28 -22.55
N LYS A 38 6.20 3.87 -22.31
CA LYS A 38 4.93 3.54 -22.96
C LYS A 38 4.13 4.80 -23.23
N SER A 39 3.46 4.87 -24.36
CA SER A 39 2.64 6.01 -24.74
C SER A 39 1.21 5.57 -25.05
N TYR A 40 0.24 6.35 -24.58
CA TYR A 40 -1.18 6.11 -24.79
C TYR A 40 -1.86 7.39 -25.23
N ASN A 41 -2.82 7.28 -26.15
CA ASN A 41 -3.79 8.34 -26.40
C ASN A 41 -5.12 7.92 -25.76
N GLN A 42 -5.56 8.67 -24.75
CA GLN A 42 -6.78 8.37 -24.02
C GLN A 42 -7.77 9.52 -24.16
N THR A 43 -8.88 9.28 -24.85
CA THR A 43 -10.02 10.21 -24.85
C THR A 43 -10.87 9.98 -23.63
N GLY A 44 -11.31 11.08 -23.03
CA GLY A 44 -12.29 11.06 -21.96
C GLY A 44 -11.82 10.27 -20.76
N TRP A 45 -10.72 10.73 -20.17
CA TRP A 45 -10.12 10.13 -18.99
C TRP A 45 -10.95 10.41 -17.72
N THR A 46 -12.26 10.12 -17.79
CA THR A 46 -13.24 10.25 -16.73
C THR A 46 -13.16 9.05 -15.79
N GLY A 47 -13.26 9.29 -14.48
CA GLY A 47 -13.24 8.22 -13.48
C GLY A 47 -11.86 7.95 -12.86
N VAL A 48 -10.86 8.76 -13.16
CA VAL A 48 -9.65 8.85 -12.32
C VAL A 48 -9.87 9.91 -11.25
N GLY A 49 -9.58 9.54 -10.00
CA GLY A 49 -9.79 10.35 -8.81
C GLY A 49 -11.19 10.20 -8.21
N CYS A 50 -11.31 10.64 -6.96
CA CYS A 50 -12.58 10.74 -6.24
C CYS A 50 -13.55 11.79 -6.79
N GLN A 51 -13.06 12.68 -7.64
CA GLN A 51 -13.81 13.77 -8.26
C GLN A 51 -13.33 13.92 -9.70
N SER A 52 -14.21 13.69 -10.66
CA SER A 52 -13.87 13.45 -12.07
C SER A 52 -13.74 14.71 -12.92
N ASN A 53 -13.39 15.86 -12.34
CA ASN A 53 -13.38 17.14 -13.08
C ASN A 53 -11.99 17.57 -13.57
N THR A 54 -10.91 16.88 -13.17
CA THR A 54 -9.55 17.23 -13.58
C THR A 54 -9.27 16.92 -15.05
N PHE A 55 -9.86 15.85 -15.58
CA PHE A 55 -9.72 15.46 -16.98
C PHE A 55 -11.08 15.48 -17.67
N SER A 56 -11.18 16.25 -18.75
CA SER A 56 -12.40 16.40 -19.54
C SER A 56 -12.73 15.12 -20.28
N SER A 57 -14.03 14.78 -20.33
CA SER A 57 -14.56 13.64 -21.08
C SER A 57 -14.38 13.79 -22.60
N SER A 58 -14.24 15.02 -23.10
CA SER A 58 -14.14 15.32 -24.54
C SER A 58 -12.71 15.49 -25.04
N THR A 59 -11.73 15.54 -24.14
CA THR A 59 -10.33 15.80 -24.49
C THR A 59 -9.59 14.49 -24.67
N THR A 60 -8.72 14.45 -25.69
CA THR A 60 -7.76 13.35 -25.87
C THR A 60 -6.45 13.74 -25.21
N TYR A 61 -6.00 12.89 -24.30
CA TYR A 61 -4.76 13.05 -23.56
C TYR A 61 -3.68 12.14 -24.12
N ASN A 62 -2.50 12.68 -24.37
CA ASN A 62 -1.29 11.93 -24.69
C ASN A 62 -0.54 11.66 -23.39
N ILE A 63 -0.53 10.40 -22.96
CA ILE A 63 0.06 9.99 -21.68
C ILE A 63 1.34 9.20 -21.98
N GLN A 64 2.46 9.69 -21.48
CA GLN A 64 3.78 9.09 -21.68
C GLN A 64 4.34 8.61 -20.33
N PHE A 65 4.38 7.30 -20.15
CA PHE A 65 4.99 6.64 -18.99
C PHE A 65 6.46 6.36 -19.20
N GLY A 66 7.17 6.13 -18.09
CA GLY A 66 8.58 5.76 -18.09
C GLY A 66 9.48 6.83 -18.68
N GLN A 67 9.13 8.12 -18.52
CA GLN A 67 9.93 9.27 -18.97
C GLN A 67 10.93 9.75 -17.92
N GLY A 68 11.11 8.97 -16.85
CA GLY A 68 12.06 9.21 -15.78
C GLY A 68 12.49 7.92 -15.12
N ASN A 69 12.48 7.90 -13.79
CA ASN A 69 12.85 6.73 -13.00
C ASN A 69 11.66 6.23 -12.17
N ASN A 70 11.54 4.92 -12.05
CA ASN A 70 10.85 4.31 -10.93
C ASN A 70 11.67 4.52 -9.65
N ARG A 71 11.01 4.96 -8.57
CA ARG A 71 11.65 5.20 -7.27
C ARG A 71 11.50 3.96 -6.39
N ARG A 72 12.45 3.04 -6.45
CA ARG A 72 12.40 1.76 -5.73
C ARG A 72 12.85 1.92 -4.29
N VAL A 73 12.02 1.49 -3.35
CA VAL A 73 12.40 1.40 -1.93
C VAL A 73 13.27 0.16 -1.72
N ASP A 74 14.52 0.38 -1.35
CA ASP A 74 15.50 -0.67 -1.02
C ASP A 74 15.61 -0.96 0.47
N ALA A 75 15.42 0.06 1.30
CA ALA A 75 15.34 -0.09 2.74
C ALA A 75 14.54 1.07 3.36
N ILE A 76 14.16 0.92 4.62
CA ILE A 76 13.60 2.00 5.44
C ILE A 76 14.50 2.24 6.66
N VAL A 77 14.52 3.48 7.15
CA VAL A 77 15.21 3.84 8.39
C VAL A 77 14.17 4.11 9.46
N PHE A 78 14.33 3.45 10.60
CA PHE A 78 13.45 3.60 11.75
C PHE A 78 14.23 3.36 13.04
N GLY A 79 14.05 4.21 14.06
CA GLY A 79 14.75 4.07 15.33
C GLY A 79 16.28 4.07 15.21
N GLY A 80 16.84 4.76 14.21
CA GLY A 80 18.29 4.77 13.93
C GLY A 80 18.81 3.50 13.25
N GLN A 81 17.95 2.52 12.97
CA GLN A 81 18.31 1.27 12.30
C GLN A 81 17.83 1.26 10.85
N THR A 82 18.57 0.56 9.99
CA THR A 82 18.20 0.34 8.59
C THR A 82 17.60 -1.05 8.42
N TYR A 83 16.37 -1.10 7.90
CA TYR A 83 15.63 -2.33 7.63
C TYR A 83 15.60 -2.59 6.13
N ASN A 84 16.32 -3.63 5.71
CA ASN A 84 16.39 -4.03 4.31
C ASN A 84 15.08 -4.73 3.87
N PHE A 85 14.77 -4.59 2.59
CA PHE A 85 13.68 -5.33 1.98
C PHE A 85 13.96 -6.84 1.97
N ALA A 86 13.06 -7.63 2.58
CA ALA A 86 13.21 -9.09 2.65
C ALA A 86 12.54 -9.81 1.46
N ASN A 87 11.25 -9.57 1.22
CA ASN A 87 10.49 -10.26 0.18
C ASN A 87 9.22 -9.50 -0.22
N THR A 88 8.78 -9.68 -1.48
CA THR A 88 7.43 -9.26 -1.93
C THR A 88 6.43 -10.37 -1.61
N ALA A 89 5.15 -10.02 -1.50
CA ALA A 89 4.11 -11.03 -1.55
C ALA A 89 4.17 -11.78 -2.89
N GLY A 90 3.94 -13.09 -2.85
CA GLY A 90 3.82 -13.89 -4.07
C GLY A 90 2.57 -13.53 -4.87
N GLN A 91 1.56 -12.99 -4.20
CA GLN A 91 0.34 -12.52 -4.82
C GLN A 91 -0.32 -11.40 -4.01
N VAL A 92 -0.86 -10.40 -4.71
CA VAL A 92 -1.83 -9.43 -4.16
C VAL A 92 -3.21 -9.79 -4.70
N LYS A 93 -4.18 -10.01 -3.81
CA LYS A 93 -5.59 -10.16 -4.18
C LYS A 93 -6.41 -9.03 -3.60
N ILE A 94 -7.20 -8.39 -4.45
CA ILE A 94 -8.11 -7.34 -4.02
C ILE A 94 -9.54 -7.88 -3.97
N ARG A 95 -10.22 -7.69 -2.83
CA ARG A 95 -11.63 -8.03 -2.65
C ARG A 95 -12.46 -6.78 -2.87
N ARG A 96 -13.40 -6.87 -3.82
CA ARG A 96 -14.21 -5.75 -4.28
C ARG A 96 -15.66 -5.88 -3.84
N ASN A 97 -16.33 -4.74 -3.73
CA ASN A 97 -17.77 -4.61 -3.59
C ASN A 97 -18.38 -4.12 -4.90
N THR A 98 -18.70 -5.04 -5.79
CA THR A 98 -19.16 -4.72 -7.15
C THR A 98 -20.50 -3.97 -7.19
N SER A 99 -21.24 -3.90 -6.08
CA SER A 99 -22.57 -3.27 -6.00
C SER A 99 -22.54 -1.75 -5.70
N THR A 100 -21.37 -1.10 -5.68
CA THR A 100 -21.24 0.28 -5.17
C THR A 100 -21.25 1.37 -6.23
N GLY A 101 -21.16 1.04 -7.52
CA GLY A 101 -20.94 2.03 -8.59
C GLY A 101 -19.62 2.81 -8.47
N ARG A 102 -18.72 2.39 -7.58
CA ARG A 102 -17.38 2.96 -7.38
C ARG A 102 -16.39 2.42 -8.41
N VAL A 103 -15.31 3.16 -8.63
CA VAL A 103 -14.32 2.82 -9.66
C VAL A 103 -13.52 1.57 -9.31
N ASP A 104 -13.15 0.79 -10.32
CA ASP A 104 -12.36 -0.44 -10.15
C ASP A 104 -10.87 -0.17 -9.92
N TYR A 105 -10.38 0.93 -10.49
CA TYR A 105 -8.98 1.34 -10.42
C TYR A 105 -8.87 2.87 -10.35
N ASN A 106 -8.17 3.36 -9.34
CA ASN A 106 -7.84 4.77 -9.19
C ASN A 106 -6.31 4.95 -9.07
N PRO A 107 -5.58 4.91 -10.19
CA PRO A 107 -4.13 5.00 -10.15
C PRO A 107 -3.64 6.32 -9.58
N PHE A 108 -2.58 6.24 -8.78
CA PHE A 108 -1.69 7.36 -8.53
C PHE A 108 -0.41 7.19 -9.34
N PHE A 109 0.06 8.27 -9.97
CA PHE A 109 1.36 8.34 -10.60
C PHE A 109 2.00 9.71 -10.32
N GLU A 110 3.30 9.73 -10.04
CA GLU A 110 4.09 10.97 -10.01
C GLU A 110 4.28 11.47 -11.45
N ASN A 111 3.73 12.64 -11.75
CA ASN A 111 3.97 13.29 -13.03
C ASN A 111 5.26 14.12 -12.99
N THR A 112 5.91 14.25 -14.14
CA THR A 112 7.02 15.19 -14.33
C THR A 112 6.55 16.49 -14.97
N SER A 113 5.54 16.41 -15.85
CA SER A 113 4.91 17.57 -16.46
C SER A 113 3.49 17.27 -16.94
N PHE A 114 2.68 18.33 -17.00
CA PHE A 114 1.34 18.33 -17.58
C PHE A 114 1.07 19.69 -18.22
N ASP A 115 0.75 19.72 -19.50
CA ASP A 115 0.48 20.97 -20.25
C ASP A 115 -1.00 21.17 -20.62
N GLY A 116 -1.88 20.35 -20.06
CA GLY A 116 -3.31 20.34 -20.36
C GLY A 116 -3.75 19.22 -21.28
N THR A 117 -2.87 18.66 -22.12
CA THR A 117 -3.19 17.50 -22.98
C THR A 117 -2.10 16.44 -23.03
N ASN A 118 -0.85 16.82 -22.81
CA ASN A 118 0.27 15.90 -22.68
C ASN A 118 0.59 15.70 -21.20
N LEU A 119 0.51 14.46 -20.73
CA LEU A 119 0.88 14.06 -19.38
C LEU A 119 2.12 13.18 -19.42
N ILE A 120 3.18 13.66 -18.77
CA ILE A 120 4.46 12.97 -18.70
C ILE A 120 4.60 12.38 -17.29
N ILE A 121 4.79 11.07 -17.22
CA ILE A 121 4.88 10.30 -15.98
C ILE A 121 6.30 9.74 -15.83
N ALA A 122 6.87 9.91 -14.63
CA ALA A 122 8.23 9.49 -14.33
C ALA A 122 8.37 7.96 -14.36
N GLY A 123 7.47 7.27 -13.64
CA GLY A 123 7.50 5.82 -13.45
C GLY A 123 6.82 5.02 -14.55
N ASP A 124 6.93 3.70 -14.42
CA ASP A 124 6.32 2.73 -15.32
C ASP A 124 4.81 2.72 -15.17
N TYR A 125 4.15 2.48 -16.30
CA TYR A 125 2.74 2.16 -16.32
C TYR A 125 2.44 0.93 -15.45
N ALA A 126 1.37 1.01 -14.66
CA ALA A 126 0.75 -0.13 -13.99
C ALA A 126 -0.69 -0.23 -14.51
N ALA A 127 -1.07 -1.40 -15.02
CA ALA A 127 -2.37 -1.61 -15.64
C ALA A 127 -3.49 -1.86 -14.63
N THR A 128 -3.13 -2.32 -13.43
CA THR A 128 -4.10 -2.73 -12.39
C THR A 128 -3.70 -2.23 -11.02
N SER A 129 -4.67 -2.13 -10.11
CA SER A 129 -4.42 -1.89 -8.69
C SER A 129 -3.46 -2.92 -8.11
N GLU A 130 -3.63 -4.19 -8.46
CA GLU A 130 -2.77 -5.29 -8.02
C GLU A 130 -1.31 -5.08 -8.48
N GLU A 131 -1.08 -4.65 -9.72
CA GLU A 131 0.26 -4.34 -10.24
C GLU A 131 0.89 -3.12 -9.54
N ALA A 132 0.09 -2.08 -9.30
CA ALA A 132 0.56 -0.88 -8.60
C ALA A 132 0.96 -1.19 -7.14
N LEU A 133 0.13 -1.97 -6.44
CA LEU A 133 0.29 -2.32 -5.02
C LEU A 133 1.28 -3.48 -4.78
N ASN A 134 1.47 -4.34 -5.78
CA ASN A 134 2.51 -5.38 -5.75
C ASN A 134 3.83 -4.86 -6.31
N SER A 135 4.27 -3.70 -5.84
CA SER A 135 5.53 -3.12 -6.30
C SER A 135 6.27 -2.44 -5.15
N ARG A 136 7.57 -2.22 -5.38
CA ARG A 136 8.46 -1.49 -4.47
C ARG A 136 8.63 -0.03 -4.89
N TYR A 137 7.82 0.45 -5.82
CA TYR A 137 7.96 1.78 -6.41
C TYR A 137 6.98 2.76 -5.77
N ILE A 138 7.49 3.83 -5.17
CA ILE A 138 6.66 4.80 -4.40
C ILE A 138 6.08 5.93 -5.25
N ASN A 139 6.56 6.10 -6.48
CA ASN A 139 6.05 7.12 -7.40
C ASN A 139 4.88 6.62 -8.26
N ARG A 140 4.25 5.52 -7.83
CA ARG A 140 2.98 5.01 -8.33
C ARG A 140 2.23 4.26 -7.23
N GLY A 141 0.91 4.14 -7.37
CA GLY A 141 0.09 3.47 -6.36
C GLY A 141 -1.40 3.53 -6.68
N VAL A 142 -2.23 3.48 -5.64
CA VAL A 142 -3.68 3.62 -5.73
C VAL A 142 -4.10 4.75 -4.79
N ASP A 143 -4.78 5.76 -5.33
CA ASP A 143 -5.27 6.89 -4.54
C ASP A 143 -6.66 6.58 -3.96
N ALA A 144 -6.91 7.07 -2.74
CA ALA A 144 -8.20 6.98 -2.07
C ALA A 144 -8.84 5.57 -2.09
N ILE A 145 -8.01 4.55 -1.86
CA ILE A 145 -8.33 3.14 -2.09
C ILE A 145 -9.64 2.70 -1.42
N PHE A 146 -9.90 3.07 -0.16
CA PHE A 146 -11.14 2.68 0.54
C PHE A 146 -12.29 3.68 0.42
N LEU A 147 -12.01 4.89 -0.09
CA LEU A 147 -12.99 5.96 -0.20
C LEU A 147 -13.73 5.91 -1.54
N CYS A 148 -12.99 5.77 -2.64
CA CYS A 148 -13.50 6.03 -3.98
C CYS A 148 -13.52 4.81 -4.89
N THR A 149 -12.74 3.79 -4.54
CA THR A 149 -12.78 2.52 -5.26
C THR A 149 -13.78 1.56 -4.64
N ASN A 150 -14.13 0.50 -5.37
CA ASN A 150 -14.93 -0.58 -4.83
C ASN A 150 -14.12 -1.57 -3.95
N ILE A 151 -12.86 -1.26 -3.65
CA ILE A 151 -11.98 -2.12 -2.85
C ILE A 151 -12.42 -2.12 -1.38
N ARG A 152 -12.64 -3.30 -0.83
CA ARG A 152 -12.96 -3.52 0.59
C ARG A 152 -11.78 -4.07 1.38
N ARG A 153 -10.93 -4.86 0.72
CA ARG A 153 -9.82 -5.56 1.36
C ARG A 153 -8.74 -5.84 0.32
N TRP A 154 -7.50 -5.84 0.76
CA TRP A 154 -6.39 -6.36 -0.02
C TRP A 154 -5.67 -7.41 0.82
N ASP A 155 -5.44 -8.55 0.19
CA ASP A 155 -4.79 -9.72 0.75
C ASP A 155 -3.37 -9.83 0.14
N TYR A 156 -2.34 -9.68 0.97
CA TYR A 156 -0.97 -10.07 0.60
C TYR A 156 -0.77 -11.55 0.91
N ILE A 157 -0.53 -12.33 -0.12
CA ILE A 157 -0.38 -13.78 -0.02
C ILE A 157 1.09 -14.12 -0.27
N PHE A 158 1.73 -14.67 0.74
CA PHE A 158 3.09 -15.19 0.66
C PHE A 158 2.99 -16.69 0.41
N ASN A 159 3.36 -17.14 -0.79
CA ASN A 159 3.19 -18.53 -1.23
C ASN A 159 4.16 -19.51 -0.56
N SER A 160 5.22 -18.98 0.04
CA SER A 160 6.15 -19.71 0.90
C SER A 160 6.01 -19.19 2.33
N SER A 161 6.26 -20.06 3.31
CA SER A 161 6.49 -19.65 4.69
C SER A 161 7.46 -18.48 4.71
N PHE A 162 7.16 -17.44 5.49
CA PHE A 162 8.14 -16.42 5.80
C PHE A 162 9.21 -17.10 6.67
N ILE A 163 10.28 -17.60 6.04
CA ILE A 163 11.41 -18.19 6.77
C ILE A 163 12.19 -17.02 7.35
N VAL A 164 11.78 -16.62 8.55
CA VAL A 164 12.58 -15.78 9.40
C VAL A 164 13.68 -16.68 9.95
N SER A 165 14.93 -16.27 9.80
CA SER A 165 16.03 -17.03 10.40
C SER A 165 15.75 -17.18 11.90
N SER A 166 16.22 -18.27 12.52
CA SER A 166 16.02 -18.49 13.97
C SER A 166 16.55 -17.35 14.84
N ASN A 167 17.40 -16.49 14.27
CA ASN A 167 18.02 -15.34 14.93
C ASN A 167 17.36 -14.01 14.55
N THR A 168 16.29 -14.01 13.74
CA THR A 168 15.60 -12.78 13.37
C THR A 168 14.67 -12.34 14.51
N ASP A 169 14.94 -11.16 15.03
CA ASP A 169 14.06 -10.50 15.99
C ASP A 169 12.76 -10.07 15.29
N LEU A 170 11.65 -10.75 15.63
CA LEU A 170 10.34 -10.43 15.08
C LEU A 170 9.82 -9.07 15.53
N THR A 171 10.34 -8.51 16.64
CA THR A 171 10.02 -7.14 17.07
C THR A 171 10.66 -6.09 16.15
N GLN A 172 11.62 -6.52 15.32
CA GLN A 172 12.31 -5.74 14.30
C GLN A 172 11.85 -6.10 12.88
N THR A 173 10.72 -6.78 12.74
CA THR A 173 10.12 -7.13 11.44
C THR A 173 8.79 -6.41 11.27
N GLY A 174 8.55 -5.85 10.09
CA GLY A 174 7.32 -5.15 9.78
C GLY A 174 7.12 -4.93 8.29
N PHE A 175 6.03 -4.24 7.94
CA PHE A 175 5.73 -3.81 6.59
C PHE A 175 5.57 -2.28 6.59
N PRO A 176 6.29 -1.56 5.72
CA PRO A 176 6.04 -0.14 5.56
C PRO A 176 4.76 0.08 4.73
N ILE A 177 3.94 1.04 5.16
CA ILE A 177 2.85 1.58 4.35
C ILE A 177 3.26 3.00 3.96
N PHE A 178 3.23 3.28 2.67
CA PHE A 178 3.46 4.62 2.13
C PHE A 178 2.12 5.16 1.63
N GLU A 179 1.77 6.34 2.12
CA GLU A 179 0.53 7.02 1.79
C GLU A 179 0.79 8.49 1.49
N ARG A 180 -0.12 9.12 0.73
CA ARG A 180 -0.03 10.53 0.35
C ARG A 180 -0.61 11.46 1.42
N GLY A 181 -1.64 11.00 2.15
CA GLY A 181 -2.40 11.80 3.12
C GLY A 181 -1.67 12.01 4.44
N GLY A 182 -0.92 11.00 4.87
CA GLY A 182 -0.11 11.03 6.09
C GLY A 182 -0.93 10.72 7.34
N ASN A 183 -0.56 9.64 8.03
CA ASN A 183 -1.19 9.12 9.24
C ASN A 183 -2.65 8.67 9.08
N ASP A 184 -3.03 8.14 7.92
CA ASP A 184 -4.31 7.45 7.77
C ASP A 184 -4.37 6.22 8.70
N TYR A 185 -5.53 6.01 9.35
CA TYR A 185 -5.71 4.87 10.25
C TYR A 185 -5.87 3.56 9.47
N PHE A 186 -4.76 2.86 9.22
CA PHE A 186 -4.75 1.49 8.75
C PHE A 186 -4.86 0.47 9.89
N LYS A 187 -5.58 -0.61 9.60
CA LYS A 187 -5.59 -1.85 10.40
C LYS A 187 -5.06 -2.96 9.52
N ALA A 188 -4.09 -3.71 10.04
CA ALA A 188 -3.59 -4.92 9.43
C ALA A 188 -3.94 -6.11 10.32
N ALA A 189 -4.26 -7.24 9.68
CA ALA A 189 -4.48 -8.50 10.37
C ALA A 189 -3.61 -9.57 9.69
N ALA A 190 -2.74 -10.22 10.47
CA ALA A 190 -2.04 -11.40 10.02
C ALA A 190 -2.98 -12.60 10.11
N ILE A 191 -3.21 -13.28 8.98
CA ILE A 191 -3.98 -14.52 8.93
C ILE A 191 -2.97 -15.66 8.82
N THR A 192 -2.78 -16.40 9.91
CA THR A 192 -1.77 -17.48 10.02
C THR A 192 -2.37 -18.88 9.87
N GLY A 193 -3.68 -18.98 9.68
CA GLY A 193 -4.43 -20.22 9.44
C GLY A 193 -5.81 -19.91 8.86
N LEU A 194 -6.37 -20.86 8.11
CA LEU A 194 -7.73 -20.81 7.54
C LEU A 194 -8.66 -21.73 8.31
#